data_AF-A0A7S0RMT1-F1
#
_entry.id   AF-A0A7S0RMT1-F1
#
_cell.length_a   1.000
_cell.length_b   1.000
_cell.length_c   1.000
_cell.angle_alpha   90.00
_cell.angle_beta   90.00
_cell.angle_gamma   90.00
#
_symmetry.space_group_name_H-M   'P 1'
#
loop_
_entity.id
_entity.type
_entity.pdbx_description
1 polymer ?
#
loop_
_entity_poly.entity_id
_entity_poly.type
_entity_poly.pdbx_seq_one_letter_code
_entity_poly.pdbx_strand_id
1 'polypeptide(L)'
;DLDDSWQEDLLGVDLGRGALNKEETAVMRVVRRRLPPEELTKLERAAGLAEGERRRLRDPKATSSLWTLPREERVQLASVWARLLEADAEADVARFTEEYNKAHVVVAGYQARKEAAMLEGAAVIGMTTTGAAKYNQLLHAVGVEVLVVEEAAEILEAHVLAALTPSMKHLILIGDHLQLRPQV
;
A
#
# COMPACT_ATOMS: atom_id res chain seq x y z
N ASP A 1 -22.73 11.39 23.78
CA ASP A 1 -22.97 9.93 23.74
C ASP A 1 -22.31 9.32 22.51
N LEU A 2 -20.99 9.27 22.50
CA LEU A 2 -20.22 8.36 21.65
C LEU A 2 -19.57 7.38 22.62
N ASP A 3 -19.98 6.12 22.49
CA ASP A 3 -19.59 5.01 23.33
C ASP A 3 -18.15 4.59 23.00
N ASP A 4 -17.25 4.80 23.95
CA ASP A 4 -15.82 4.46 23.91
C ASP A 4 -15.57 2.93 24.14
N SER A 5 -16.59 2.10 23.91
CA SER A 5 -16.55 0.64 24.07
C SER A 5 -15.52 -0.08 23.18
N TRP A 6 -14.93 0.59 22.19
CA TRP A 6 -13.87 0.03 21.34
C TRP A 6 -12.49 -0.01 22.03
N GLN A 7 -12.29 0.73 23.13
CA GLN A 7 -10.99 0.77 23.80
C GLN A 7 -10.72 -0.48 24.66
N GLU A 8 -11.76 -1.20 25.09
CA GLU A 8 -11.61 -2.35 26.00
C GLU A 8 -11.31 -3.67 25.26
N ASP A 9 -11.77 -3.84 24.01
CA ASP A 9 -11.54 -5.07 23.23
C ASP A 9 -10.10 -5.24 22.72
N LEU A 10 -9.33 -4.16 22.63
CA LEU A 10 -7.96 -4.20 22.09
C LEU A 10 -6.93 -4.72 23.09
N LEU A 11 -7.26 -4.76 24.39
CA LEU A 11 -6.27 -4.94 25.45
C LEU A 11 -6.58 -6.04 26.47
N GLY A 12 -7.71 -6.75 26.35
CA GLY A 12 -8.24 -7.74 27.31
C GLY A 12 -7.23 -8.55 28.12
N VAL A 13 -6.69 -7.98 29.20
CA VAL A 13 -5.90 -8.69 30.21
C VAL A 13 -6.03 -8.00 31.57
N ASP A 14 -6.48 -8.80 32.54
CA ASP A 14 -6.56 -8.52 33.98
C ASP A 14 -5.16 -8.34 34.59
N LEU A 15 -4.95 -7.24 35.32
CA LEU A 15 -3.65 -6.85 35.89
C LEU A 15 -3.57 -7.26 37.37
N GLY A 16 -3.24 -8.53 37.60
CA GLY A 16 -2.87 -9.07 38.92
C GLY A 16 -1.42 -8.73 39.34
N ARG A 17 -1.22 -8.42 40.62
CA ARG A 17 0.05 -7.97 41.24
C ARG A 17 1.20 -8.97 41.00
N GLY A 18 2.32 -8.46 40.49
CA GLY A 18 3.50 -9.23 40.08
C GLY A 18 3.69 -9.32 38.56
N ALA A 19 2.73 -8.78 37.79
CA ALA A 19 2.77 -8.74 36.34
C ALA A 19 3.63 -7.58 35.80
N LEU A 20 4.23 -7.82 34.64
CA LEU A 20 4.85 -6.81 33.77
C LEU A 20 3.95 -5.57 33.66
N ASN A 21 4.55 -4.37 33.59
CA ASN A 21 3.78 -3.15 33.40
C ASN A 21 3.12 -3.10 31.99
N LYS A 22 2.26 -2.11 31.74
CA LYS A 22 1.52 -2.01 30.46
C LYS A 22 2.43 -1.91 29.24
N GLU A 23 3.56 -1.21 29.36
CA GLU A 23 4.54 -1.01 28.29
C GLU A 23 5.34 -2.30 28.03
N GLU A 24 5.76 -2.97 29.10
CA GLU A 24 6.45 -4.26 29.08
C GLU A 24 5.54 -5.34 28.48
N THR A 25 4.24 -5.31 28.78
CA THR A 25 3.25 -6.23 28.22
C THR A 25 3.02 -5.97 26.73
N ALA A 26 3.01 -4.70 26.29
CA ALA A 26 2.87 -4.34 24.88
C ALA A 26 4.09 -4.80 24.07
N VAL A 27 5.30 -4.54 24.56
CA VAL A 27 6.55 -5.00 23.93
C VAL A 27 6.60 -6.52 23.85
N MET A 28 6.25 -7.22 24.94
CA MET A 28 6.24 -8.69 24.95
C MET A 28 5.14 -9.29 24.07
N ARG A 29 4.02 -8.59 23.86
CA ARG A 29 3.00 -9.00 22.89
C ARG A 29 3.54 -8.92 21.47
N VAL A 30 4.30 -7.89 21.13
CA VAL A 30 4.91 -7.77 19.79
C VAL A 30 6.00 -8.82 19.59
N VAL A 31 6.89 -9.02 20.57
CA VAL A 31 7.93 -10.07 20.52
C VAL A 31 7.33 -11.47 20.35
N ARG A 32 6.15 -11.73 20.94
CA ARG A 32 5.50 -13.06 20.91
C ARG A 32 4.60 -13.30 19.71
N ARG A 33 4.00 -12.25 19.13
CA ARG A 33 2.87 -12.45 18.19
C ARG A 33 3.31 -12.67 16.75
N ARG A 34 4.56 -12.38 16.36
CA ARG A 34 4.86 -12.28 14.92
C ARG A 34 6.23 -12.65 14.37
N LEU A 35 7.25 -12.96 15.17
CA LEU A 35 8.49 -13.50 14.60
C LEU A 35 8.55 -15.03 14.68
N PRO A 36 8.76 -15.72 13.54
CA PRO A 36 9.15 -17.13 13.56
C PRO A 36 10.36 -17.31 14.49
N PRO A 37 10.42 -18.38 15.32
CA PRO A 37 11.50 -18.58 16.28
C PRO A 37 12.91 -18.54 15.66
N GLU A 38 13.03 -18.85 14.37
CA GLU A 38 14.27 -18.82 13.60
C GLU A 38 14.79 -17.41 13.33
N GLU A 39 13.91 -16.47 12.97
CA GLU A 39 14.24 -15.06 12.70
C GLU A 39 14.67 -14.34 13.97
N LEU A 40 13.96 -14.61 15.08
CA LEU A 40 14.34 -14.14 16.41
C LEU A 40 15.75 -14.62 16.79
N THR A 41 16.05 -15.90 16.52
CA THR A 41 17.38 -16.47 16.80
C THR A 41 18.49 -15.85 15.94
N LYS A 42 18.21 -15.52 14.67
CA LYS A 42 19.16 -14.83 13.78
C LYS A 42 19.45 -13.40 14.26
N LEU A 43 18.41 -12.65 14.63
CA LEU A 43 18.52 -11.27 15.09
C LEU A 43 19.19 -11.18 16.47
N GLU A 44 18.88 -12.11 17.38
CA GLU A 44 19.56 -12.26 18.67
C GLU A 44 21.07 -12.54 18.52
N ARG A 45 21.46 -13.34 17.52
CA ARG A 45 22.87 -13.64 17.20
C ARG A 45 23.56 -12.44 16.54
N ALA A 46 22.90 -11.77 15.61
CA ALA A 46 23.42 -10.57 14.94
C ALA A 46 23.62 -9.39 15.93
N ALA A 47 22.85 -9.38 17.02
CA ALA A 47 22.98 -8.42 18.10
C ALA A 47 24.08 -8.73 19.13
N GLY A 48 24.77 -9.87 19.02
CA GLY A 48 25.87 -10.25 19.92
C GLY A 48 25.43 -10.71 21.31
N LEU A 49 24.14 -10.98 21.52
CA LEU A 49 23.61 -11.35 22.84
C LEU A 49 24.11 -12.72 23.29
N ALA A 50 24.51 -12.84 24.55
CA ALA A 50 24.88 -14.09 25.20
C ALA A 50 23.66 -15.01 25.39
N GLU A 51 23.88 -16.31 25.51
CA GLU A 51 22.80 -17.30 25.59
C GLU A 51 21.88 -17.11 26.81
N GLY A 52 22.41 -16.59 27.92
CA GLY A 52 21.63 -16.19 29.08
C GLY A 52 20.70 -14.99 28.81
N GLU A 53 21.11 -14.06 27.95
CA GLU A 53 20.34 -12.88 27.56
C GLU A 53 19.20 -13.26 26.60
N ARG A 54 19.48 -14.17 25.65
CA ARG A 54 18.47 -14.76 24.75
C ARG A 54 17.40 -15.53 25.50
N ARG A 55 17.79 -16.28 26.54
CA ARG A 55 16.84 -17.02 27.39
C ARG A 55 15.91 -16.07 28.17
N ARG A 56 16.43 -14.94 28.65
CA ARG A 56 15.65 -13.89 29.35
C ARG A 56 14.74 -13.09 28.41
N LEU A 57 15.15 -12.92 27.16
CA LEU A 57 14.34 -12.34 26.08
C LEU A 57 13.12 -13.19 25.73
N ARG A 58 13.27 -14.52 25.76
CA ARG A 58 12.20 -15.47 25.40
C ARG A 58 11.22 -15.76 26.53
N ASP A 59 11.64 -15.62 27.80
CA ASP A 59 10.79 -15.85 28.97
C ASP A 59 10.67 -14.61 29.87
N PRO A 60 9.62 -13.78 29.69
CA PRO A 60 9.37 -12.61 30.52
C PRO A 60 9.04 -12.90 31.98
N LYS A 61 8.68 -14.16 32.33
CA LYS A 61 8.44 -14.55 33.72
C LYS A 61 9.75 -14.91 34.45
N ALA A 62 10.83 -15.16 33.71
CA ALA A 62 12.15 -15.43 34.25
C ALA A 62 12.96 -14.15 34.54
N THR A 63 12.47 -12.99 34.10
CA THR A 63 13.12 -11.70 34.28
C THR A 63 12.62 -11.06 35.57
N SER A 64 13.50 -10.90 36.57
CA SER A 64 13.32 -9.82 37.53
C SER A 64 13.18 -8.51 36.76
N SER A 65 12.28 -7.63 37.21
CA SER A 65 11.95 -6.31 36.63
C SER A 65 13.04 -5.77 35.69
N LEU A 66 12.71 -5.44 34.43
CA LEU A 66 13.70 -4.97 33.43
C LEU A 66 14.56 -3.80 33.92
N TRP A 67 14.04 -3.02 34.87
CA TRP A 67 14.70 -1.92 35.56
C TRP A 67 15.86 -2.35 36.47
N THR A 68 16.01 -3.65 36.77
CA THR A 68 17.15 -4.20 37.50
C THR A 68 18.36 -4.45 36.61
N LEU A 69 18.21 -4.35 35.28
CA LEU A 69 19.30 -4.52 34.32
C LEU A 69 20.21 -3.28 34.30
N PRO A 70 21.54 -3.47 34.16
CA PRO A 70 22.47 -2.40 33.85
C PRO A 70 22.02 -1.59 32.63
N ARG A 71 22.32 -0.29 32.63
CA ARG A 71 21.91 0.62 31.55
C ARG A 71 22.36 0.15 30.17
N GLU A 72 23.57 -0.41 30.08
CA GLU A 72 24.14 -0.90 28.82
C GLU A 72 23.34 -2.07 28.25
N GLU A 73 22.99 -3.06 29.08
CA GLU A 73 22.15 -4.20 28.69
C GLU A 73 20.74 -3.73 28.28
N ARG A 74 20.16 -2.73 28.96
CA ARG A 74 18.86 -2.17 28.57
C ARG A 74 18.90 -1.50 27.20
N VAL A 75 19.98 -0.78 26.89
CA VAL A 75 20.14 -0.13 25.58
C VAL A 75 20.32 -1.17 24.47
N GLN A 76 21.11 -2.21 24.71
CA GLN A 76 21.27 -3.31 23.76
C GLN A 76 19.93 -4.01 23.51
N LEU A 77 19.20 -4.34 24.57
CA LEU A 77 17.87 -4.97 24.50
C LEU A 77 16.87 -4.13 23.70
N ALA A 78 16.80 -2.83 24.01
CA ALA A 78 15.92 -1.89 23.31
C ALA A 78 16.26 -1.78 21.82
N SER A 79 17.56 -1.80 21.46
CA SER A 79 17.98 -1.74 20.06
C SER A 79 17.56 -2.98 19.26
N VAL A 80 17.59 -4.16 19.90
CA VAL A 80 17.12 -5.41 19.29
C VAL A 80 15.62 -5.40 19.11
N TRP A 81 14.87 -4.95 20.13
CA TRP A 81 13.42 -4.82 20.04
C TRP A 81 12.98 -3.81 18.98
N ALA A 82 13.67 -2.68 18.87
CA ALA A 82 13.41 -1.69 17.82
C ALA A 82 13.56 -2.30 16.42
N ARG A 83 14.63 -3.06 16.17
CA ARG A 83 14.84 -3.75 14.88
C ARG A 83 13.81 -4.84 14.60
N LEU A 84 13.39 -5.57 15.63
CA LEU A 84 12.33 -6.58 15.49
C LEU A 84 10.98 -5.94 15.15
N LEU A 85 10.65 -4.83 15.79
CA LEU A 85 9.47 -4.03 15.51
C LEU A 85 9.48 -3.47 14.10
N GLU A 86 10.63 -2.95 13.66
CA GLU A 86 10.82 -2.42 12.32
C GLU A 86 10.63 -3.52 11.26
N ALA A 87 11.26 -4.69 11.44
CA ALA A 87 11.12 -5.81 10.52
C ALA A 87 9.67 -6.34 10.44
N ASP A 88 8.96 -6.40 11.57
CA ASP A 88 7.53 -6.79 11.59
C ASP A 88 6.65 -5.76 10.88
N ALA A 89 6.92 -4.47 11.11
CA ALA A 89 6.20 -3.39 10.44
C ALA A 89 6.45 -3.40 8.93
N GLU A 90 7.69 -3.62 8.49
CA GLU A 90 8.03 -3.78 7.07
C GLU A 90 7.28 -4.96 6.43
N ALA A 91 7.23 -6.11 7.12
CA ALA A 91 6.51 -7.27 6.64
C ALA A 91 5.00 -7.03 6.55
N ASP A 92 4.41 -6.35 7.54
CA ASP A 92 3.01 -5.96 7.53
C ASP A 92 2.71 -4.96 6.39
N VAL A 93 3.56 -3.95 6.19
CA VAL A 93 3.43 -2.99 5.08
C VAL A 93 3.49 -3.70 3.73
N ALA A 94 4.43 -4.62 3.56
CA ALA A 94 4.55 -5.42 2.34
C ALA A 94 3.28 -6.24 2.09
N ARG A 95 2.77 -6.95 3.11
CA ARG A 95 1.54 -7.75 3.03
C ARG A 95 0.34 -6.88 2.67
N PHE A 96 0.12 -5.77 3.39
CA PHE A 96 -1.01 -4.89 3.13
C PHE A 96 -0.93 -4.20 1.77
N THR A 97 0.28 -3.88 1.30
CA THR A 97 0.49 -3.35 -0.05
C THR A 97 0.11 -4.38 -1.11
N GLU A 98 0.47 -5.65 -0.93
CA GLU A 98 0.09 -6.72 -1.85
C GLU A 98 -1.43 -6.95 -1.86
N GLU A 99 -2.06 -7.01 -0.69
CA GLU A 99 -3.52 -7.15 -0.54
C GLU A 99 -4.26 -5.96 -1.19
N TYR A 100 -3.79 -4.73 -0.93
CA TYR A 100 -4.31 -3.51 -1.53
C TYR A 100 -4.20 -3.56 -3.05
N ASN A 101 -3.02 -3.89 -3.59
CA ASN A 101 -2.80 -3.93 -5.04
C ASN A 101 -3.72 -4.97 -5.71
N LYS A 102 -3.90 -6.15 -5.10
CA LYS A 102 -4.85 -7.16 -5.60
C LYS A 102 -6.28 -6.63 -5.61
N ALA A 103 -6.73 -6.03 -4.51
CA ALA A 103 -8.08 -5.47 -4.42
C ALA A 103 -8.28 -4.31 -5.41
N HIS A 104 -7.27 -3.44 -5.55
CA HIS A 104 -7.26 -2.31 -6.47
C HIS A 104 -7.44 -2.76 -7.92
N VAL A 105 -6.72 -3.80 -8.37
CA VAL A 105 -6.87 -4.35 -9.72
C VAL A 105 -8.29 -4.85 -9.96
N VAL A 106 -8.90 -5.53 -8.98
CA VAL A 106 -10.29 -6.01 -9.10
C VAL A 106 -11.26 -4.83 -9.21
N VAL A 107 -11.16 -3.84 -8.32
CA VAL A 107 -12.03 -2.66 -8.32
C VAL A 107 -11.89 -1.85 -9.61
N ALA A 108 -10.64 -1.60 -10.06
CA ALA A 108 -10.37 -0.92 -11.32
C ALA A 108 -10.97 -1.67 -12.52
N GLY A 109 -10.88 -3.01 -12.53
CA GLY A 109 -11.51 -3.83 -13.56
C GLY A 109 -13.04 -3.72 -13.57
N TYR A 110 -13.69 -3.68 -12.40
CA TYR A 110 -15.14 -3.46 -12.32
C TYR A 110 -15.55 -2.06 -12.78
N GLN A 111 -14.79 -1.03 -12.39
CA GLN A 111 -15.04 0.34 -12.83
C GLN A 111 -14.93 0.47 -14.35
N ALA A 112 -13.86 -0.06 -14.95
CA ALA A 112 -13.67 -0.05 -16.40
C ALA A 112 -14.81 -0.76 -17.14
N ARG A 113 -15.26 -1.93 -16.66
CA ARG A 113 -16.41 -2.64 -17.24
C ARG A 113 -17.71 -1.86 -17.12
N LYS A 114 -17.94 -1.23 -15.96
CA LYS A 114 -19.12 -0.40 -15.73
C LYS A 114 -19.12 0.81 -16.66
N GLU A 115 -17.99 1.50 -16.81
CA GLU A 115 -17.84 2.63 -17.73
C GLU A 115 -18.07 2.21 -19.18
N ALA A 116 -17.51 1.08 -19.61
CA ALA A 116 -17.74 0.55 -20.94
C ALA A 116 -19.22 0.24 -21.18
N ALA A 117 -19.89 -0.41 -20.22
CA ALA A 117 -21.32 -0.70 -20.30
C ALA A 117 -22.20 0.56 -20.33
N MET A 118 -21.79 1.65 -19.66
CA MET A 118 -22.53 2.92 -19.74
C MET A 118 -22.41 3.59 -21.12
N LEU A 119 -21.33 3.30 -21.85
CA LEU A 119 -21.10 3.80 -23.21
C LEU A 119 -21.61 2.82 -24.27
N GLU A 120 -22.02 1.61 -23.87
CA GLU A 120 -22.58 0.59 -24.74
C GLU A 120 -23.90 1.10 -25.34
N GLY A 121 -23.90 1.35 -26.66
CA GLY A 121 -25.02 1.92 -27.40
C GLY A 121 -24.94 3.44 -27.63
N ALA A 122 -23.93 4.13 -27.11
CA ALA A 122 -23.65 5.51 -27.49
C ALA A 122 -23.19 5.58 -28.96
N ALA A 123 -23.84 6.41 -29.78
CA ALA A 123 -23.44 6.60 -31.18
C ALA A 123 -22.20 7.50 -31.31
N VAL A 124 -22.00 8.43 -30.37
CA VAL A 124 -20.88 9.39 -30.34
C VAL A 124 -20.44 9.56 -28.90
N ILE A 125 -19.13 9.56 -28.67
CA ILE A 125 -18.51 9.80 -27.37
C ILE A 125 -17.63 11.04 -27.49
N GLY A 126 -17.98 12.10 -26.75
CA GLY A 126 -17.22 13.35 -26.73
C GLY A 126 -16.23 13.39 -25.55
N MET A 127 -14.99 13.78 -25.81
CA MET A 127 -13.95 13.99 -24.80
C MET A 127 -12.90 14.98 -25.28
N THR A 128 -12.15 15.57 -24.36
CA THR A 128 -10.95 16.35 -24.69
C THR A 128 -9.84 15.41 -25.18
N THR A 129 -8.85 15.93 -25.91
CA THR A 129 -7.69 15.14 -26.38
C THR A 129 -6.90 14.51 -25.23
N THR A 130 -6.72 15.24 -24.12
CA THR A 130 -6.13 14.71 -22.89
C THR A 130 -7.00 13.62 -22.25
N GLY A 131 -8.33 13.76 -22.32
CA GLY A 131 -9.27 12.74 -21.88
C GLY A 131 -9.13 11.45 -22.69
N ALA A 132 -9.04 11.56 -24.01
CA ALA A 132 -8.86 10.41 -24.91
C ALA A 132 -7.57 9.64 -24.63
N ALA A 133 -6.46 10.36 -24.37
CA ALA A 133 -5.21 9.75 -23.95
C ALA A 133 -5.34 9.05 -22.57
N LYS A 134 -6.00 9.71 -21.60
CA LYS A 134 -6.18 9.16 -20.25
C LYS A 134 -7.07 7.91 -20.24
N TYR A 135 -8.15 7.90 -21.03
CA TYR A 135 -9.16 6.84 -21.05
C TYR A 135 -9.00 5.90 -22.26
N ASN A 136 -7.79 5.76 -22.80
CA ASN A 136 -7.48 4.90 -23.95
C ASN A 136 -7.97 3.45 -23.75
N GLN A 137 -7.79 2.89 -22.54
CA GLN A 137 -8.24 1.52 -22.24
C GLN A 137 -9.77 1.37 -22.31
N LEU A 138 -10.52 2.40 -21.94
CA LEU A 138 -11.98 2.43 -22.04
C LEU A 138 -12.41 2.52 -23.51
N LEU A 139 -11.77 3.39 -24.30
CA LEU A 139 -12.01 3.50 -25.75
C LEU A 139 -11.76 2.16 -26.46
N HIS A 140 -10.70 1.45 -26.07
CA HIS A 140 -10.40 0.11 -26.57
C HIS A 140 -11.44 -0.92 -26.14
N ALA A 141 -11.88 -0.89 -24.88
CA ALA A 141 -12.89 -1.80 -24.36
C ALA A 141 -14.27 -1.61 -25.01
N VAL A 142 -14.64 -0.36 -25.32
CA VAL A 142 -15.86 -0.02 -26.08
C VAL A 142 -15.72 -0.41 -27.56
N GLY A 143 -14.49 -0.56 -28.07
CA GLY A 143 -14.24 -0.93 -29.45
C GLY A 143 -14.45 0.22 -30.44
N VAL A 144 -14.06 1.44 -30.05
CA VAL A 144 -14.18 2.62 -30.93
C VAL A 144 -13.34 2.41 -32.19
N GLU A 145 -13.99 2.54 -33.36
CA GLU A 145 -13.36 2.32 -34.66
C GLU A 145 -12.95 3.63 -35.37
N VAL A 146 -13.55 4.76 -35.00
CA VAL A 146 -13.32 6.07 -35.65
C VAL A 146 -13.01 7.10 -34.58
N LEU A 147 -11.86 7.76 -34.70
CA LEU A 147 -11.49 8.92 -33.88
C LEU A 147 -11.54 10.18 -34.74
N VAL A 148 -12.33 11.17 -34.32
CA VAL A 148 -12.35 12.51 -34.91
C VAL A 148 -11.72 13.48 -33.92
N VAL A 149 -10.75 14.26 -34.39
CA VAL A 149 -10.02 15.22 -33.57
C VAL A 149 -10.16 16.60 -34.20
N GLU A 150 -10.92 17.46 -33.52
CA GLU A 150 -11.02 18.88 -33.83
C GLU A 150 -9.78 19.65 -33.34
N GLU A 151 -9.53 20.80 -33.94
CA GLU A 151 -8.39 21.69 -33.63
C GLU A 151 -7.02 20.98 -33.70
N ALA A 152 -6.88 20.02 -34.62
CA ALA A 152 -5.70 19.16 -34.72
C ALA A 152 -4.37 19.91 -34.99
N ALA A 153 -4.44 21.17 -35.45
CA ALA A 153 -3.26 22.03 -35.62
C ALA A 153 -2.73 22.61 -34.29
N GLU A 154 -3.56 22.63 -33.24
CA GLU A 154 -3.26 23.23 -31.93
C GLU A 154 -2.90 22.19 -30.86
N ILE A 155 -3.00 20.89 -31.17
CA ILE A 155 -2.76 19.80 -30.23
C ILE A 155 -1.39 19.14 -30.42
N LEU A 156 -0.83 18.62 -29.33
CA LEU A 156 0.37 17.81 -29.38
C LEU A 156 0.09 16.44 -30.00
N GLU A 157 0.94 16.02 -30.93
CA GLU A 157 0.89 14.69 -31.56
C GLU A 157 0.90 13.56 -30.51
N ALA A 158 1.62 13.75 -29.40
CA ALA A 158 1.66 12.80 -28.30
C ALA A 158 0.27 12.47 -27.72
N HIS A 159 -0.64 13.44 -27.64
CA HIS A 159 -2.00 13.20 -27.17
C HIS A 159 -2.84 12.40 -28.17
N VAL A 160 -2.63 12.63 -29.48
CA VAL A 160 -3.28 11.84 -30.52
C VAL A 160 -2.78 10.40 -30.46
N LEU A 161 -1.47 10.18 -30.42
CA LEU A 161 -0.86 8.86 -30.35
C LEU A 161 -1.30 8.08 -29.10
N ALA A 162 -1.36 8.74 -27.95
CA ALA A 162 -1.82 8.12 -26.70
C ALA A 162 -3.33 7.79 -26.71
N ALA A 163 -4.13 8.42 -27.58
CA ALA A 163 -5.55 8.13 -27.74
C ALA A 163 -5.83 6.99 -28.73
N LEU A 164 -4.86 6.57 -29.55
CA LEU A 164 -5.05 5.50 -30.53
C LEU A 164 -5.19 4.13 -29.86
N THR A 165 -6.15 3.34 -30.34
CA THR A 165 -6.40 1.98 -29.85
C THR A 165 -6.34 0.96 -30.98
N PRO A 166 -6.02 -0.33 -30.71
CA PRO A 166 -5.99 -1.37 -31.73
C PRO A 166 -7.29 -1.56 -32.53
N SER A 167 -8.44 -1.16 -31.99
CA SER A 167 -9.73 -1.25 -32.67
C SER A 167 -9.96 -0.14 -33.71
N MET A 168 -9.18 0.94 -33.66
CA MET A 168 -9.36 2.08 -34.56
C MET A 168 -8.98 1.74 -35.99
N LYS A 169 -9.87 2.09 -36.91
CA LYS A 169 -9.75 1.93 -38.37
C LYS A 169 -9.57 3.27 -39.07
N HIS A 170 -10.12 4.35 -38.50
CA HIS A 170 -10.07 5.68 -39.09
C HIS A 170 -9.66 6.73 -38.04
N LEU A 171 -8.75 7.60 -38.44
CA LEU A 171 -8.38 8.82 -37.72
C LEU A 171 -8.68 10.01 -38.63
N ILE A 172 -9.56 10.90 -38.18
CA ILE A 172 -9.94 12.12 -38.89
C ILE A 172 -9.41 13.30 -38.10
N LEU A 173 -8.49 14.07 -38.69
CA LEU A 173 -7.89 15.23 -38.07
C LEU A 173 -8.41 16.48 -38.78
N ILE A 174 -9.10 17.33 -38.04
CA ILE A 174 -9.65 18.60 -38.52
C ILE A 174 -8.89 19.71 -37.80
N GLY A 175 -8.25 20.59 -38.56
CA GLY A 175 -7.52 21.71 -38.00
C GLY A 175 -7.06 22.67 -39.08
N ASP A 176 -6.82 23.92 -38.69
CA ASP A 176 -6.30 24.95 -39.58
C ASP A 176 -4.81 25.20 -39.28
N HIS A 177 -3.96 24.75 -40.20
CA HIS A 177 -2.51 24.92 -40.13
C HIS A 177 -2.04 26.38 -40.21
N LEU A 178 -2.94 27.33 -40.54
CA LEU A 178 -2.67 28.77 -40.55
C LEU A 178 -3.07 29.48 -39.24
N GLN A 179 -3.69 28.75 -38.30
CA GLN A 179 -4.03 29.25 -36.97
C GLN A 179 -2.91 28.97 -35.96
N LEU A 180 -3.23 28.98 -34.66
CA LEU A 180 -2.25 28.83 -33.58
C LEU A 180 -1.55 27.47 -33.67
N ARG A 181 -0.33 27.42 -33.12
CA ARG A 181 0.44 26.17 -32.99
C ARG A 181 0.32 25.64 -31.56
N PRO A 182 0.61 24.35 -31.32
CA PRO A 182 0.59 23.80 -29.98
C PRO A 182 1.58 24.56 -29.09
N GLN A 183 1.11 24.99 -27.91
CA GLN A 183 1.97 25.59 -26.89
C GLN A 183 2.68 24.47 -26.11
N VAL A 184 4.02 24.50 -26.09
CA VAL A 184 4.88 23.48 -25.45
C VAL A 184 5.33 23.98 -24.08
#